data_AF-A0A1I1T3J6-F1
#
_entry.id   AF-A0A1I1T3J6-F1
#
_cell.length_a   1.000
_cell.length_b   1.000
_cell.length_c   1.000
_cell.angle_alpha   90.00
_cell.angle_beta   90.00
_cell.angle_gamma   90.00
#
_symmetry.space_group_name_H-M   'P 1'
#
loop_
_entity.id
_entity.type
_entity.pdbx_description
1 polymer ?
#
loop_
_entity_poly.entity_id
_entity_poly.type
_entity_poly.pdbx_seq_one_letter_code
_entity_poly.pdbx_strand_id
1 'polypeptide(L)'
;MPRWSRIANAAASKLAAAGIIFLGFLVMVVGPHVYQMSQLTKELSLWTFIYVYAVLFSVVVDVALYKWKSGPFKRILTVMLYMLGGYVPFVVWFPNQWMLSLIAGMYGIACSLAFLAAVYFLRRCWPYNAVAAILLLSAAIYVSVNDFTVARQWTETRTADSYRAEFDYFNGDKEIPIHLDSGQTLSYRIEWQVTNGGGYGTHLDAEGGSYTKDISDGGDWIAYRVEIPSTVRIVVSGDEAKGAFTIQWQITD
;
A
#
# COMPACT_ATOMS: atom_id res chain seq x y z
N MET A 1 -11.96 -9.56 -37.82
CA MET A 1 -11.25 -9.92 -36.57
C MET A 1 -11.72 -11.30 -36.10
N PRO A 2 -10.81 -12.30 -35.99
CA PRO A 2 -11.12 -13.63 -35.47
C PRO A 2 -11.68 -13.56 -34.04
N ARG A 3 -12.49 -14.55 -33.63
CA ARG A 3 -13.11 -14.60 -32.29
C ARG A 3 -12.08 -14.44 -31.17
N TRP A 4 -10.90 -15.05 -31.32
CA TRP A 4 -9.79 -14.96 -30.37
C TRP A 4 -9.26 -13.53 -30.18
N SER A 5 -9.14 -12.73 -31.25
CA SER A 5 -8.62 -11.36 -31.14
C SER A 5 -9.60 -10.42 -30.42
N ARG A 6 -10.91 -10.72 -30.48
CA ARG A 6 -11.93 -9.94 -29.74
C ARG A 6 -11.89 -10.23 -28.24
N ILE A 7 -11.67 -11.48 -27.87
CA ILE A 7 -11.54 -11.88 -26.46
C ILE A 7 -10.23 -11.30 -25.88
N ALA A 8 -9.13 -11.41 -26.62
CA ALA A 8 -7.85 -10.81 -26.24
C ALA A 8 -7.94 -9.29 -26.07
N ASN A 9 -8.60 -8.59 -27.01
CA ASN A 9 -8.86 -7.15 -26.91
C ASN A 9 -9.70 -6.81 -25.67
N ALA A 10 -10.77 -7.57 -25.41
CA ALA A 10 -11.60 -7.35 -24.23
C ALA A 10 -10.83 -7.55 -22.92
N ALA A 11 -10.03 -8.63 -22.81
CA ALA A 11 -9.20 -8.89 -21.64
C ALA A 11 -8.13 -7.82 -21.45
N ALA A 12 -7.38 -7.47 -22.51
CA ALA A 12 -6.36 -6.42 -22.48
C ALA A 12 -6.92 -5.07 -22.06
N SER A 13 -8.10 -4.69 -22.58
CA SER A 13 -8.74 -3.43 -22.21
C SER A 13 -9.13 -3.36 -20.73
N LYS A 14 -9.57 -4.49 -20.14
CA LYS A 14 -9.90 -4.57 -18.70
C LYS A 14 -8.65 -4.51 -17.83
N LEU A 15 -7.57 -5.18 -18.25
CA LEU A 15 -6.30 -5.18 -17.52
C LEU A 15 -5.62 -3.80 -17.57
N ALA A 16 -5.62 -3.16 -18.74
CA ALA A 16 -5.13 -1.77 -18.88
C ALA A 16 -5.99 -0.80 -18.06
N ALA A 17 -7.32 -0.95 -18.06
CA ALA A 17 -8.18 -0.12 -17.22
C ALA A 17 -7.88 -0.33 -15.72
N ALA A 18 -7.67 -1.56 -15.27
CA ALA A 18 -7.26 -1.84 -13.89
C ALA A 18 -5.93 -1.14 -13.55
N GLY A 19 -4.93 -1.20 -14.45
CA GLY A 19 -3.66 -0.51 -14.27
C GLY A 19 -3.78 1.01 -14.21
N ILE A 20 -4.62 1.62 -15.06
CA ILE A 20 -4.90 3.07 -15.02
C ILE A 20 -5.52 3.46 -13.69
N ILE A 21 -6.51 2.70 -13.23
CA ILE A 21 -7.18 2.96 -11.95
C ILE A 21 -6.25 2.74 -10.78
N PHE A 22 -5.41 1.70 -10.82
CA PHE A 22 -4.42 1.44 -9.79
C PHE A 22 -3.44 2.61 -9.62
N LEU A 23 -2.77 3.03 -10.71
CA LEU A 23 -1.84 4.16 -10.66
C LEU A 23 -2.54 5.48 -10.35
N GLY A 24 -3.73 5.70 -10.93
CA GLY A 24 -4.53 6.90 -10.65
C GLY A 24 -4.95 6.98 -9.19
N PHE A 25 -5.32 5.85 -8.58
CA PHE A 25 -5.63 5.75 -7.16
C PHE A 25 -4.42 6.07 -6.29
N LEU A 26 -3.24 5.53 -6.60
CA LEU A 26 -2.01 5.85 -5.87
C LEU A 26 -1.71 7.35 -5.89
N VAL A 27 -1.77 7.98 -7.07
CA VAL A 27 -1.55 9.42 -7.22
C VAL A 27 -2.62 10.23 -6.48
N MET A 28 -3.87 9.78 -6.47
CA MET A 28 -4.96 10.48 -5.79
C MET A 28 -4.83 10.44 -4.26
N VAL A 29 -4.41 9.31 -3.70
CA VAL A 29 -4.32 9.11 -2.23
C VAL A 29 -3.04 9.71 -1.67
N VAL A 30 -1.91 9.50 -2.35
CA VAL A 30 -0.56 9.82 -1.83
C VAL A 30 0.02 11.09 -2.45
N GLY A 31 -0.50 11.55 -3.58
CA GLY A 31 0.16 12.57 -4.38
C GLY A 31 1.41 12.02 -5.08
N PRO A 32 2.38 12.87 -5.46
CA PRO A 32 3.57 12.45 -6.23
C PRO A 32 4.68 11.78 -5.39
N HIS A 33 4.42 11.37 -4.16
CA HIS A 33 5.43 10.81 -3.26
C HIS A 33 5.63 9.30 -3.50
N VAL A 34 6.68 8.96 -4.24
CA VAL A 34 6.92 7.60 -4.76
C VAL A 34 7.16 6.57 -3.64
N TYR A 35 7.76 7.00 -2.53
CA TYR A 35 8.00 6.14 -1.38
C TYR A 35 6.69 5.63 -0.76
N GLN A 36 5.77 6.53 -0.44
CA GLN A 36 4.47 6.20 0.13
C GLN A 36 3.61 5.40 -0.88
N MET A 37 3.75 5.68 -2.19
CA MET A 37 3.14 4.83 -3.21
C MET A 37 3.67 3.38 -3.11
N SER A 38 4.99 3.22 -3.02
CA SER A 38 5.61 1.88 -2.90
C SER A 38 5.09 1.14 -1.68
N GLN A 39 4.96 1.81 -0.53
CA GLN A 39 4.44 1.23 0.69
C GLN A 39 2.97 0.78 0.53
N LEU A 40 2.10 1.61 -0.06
CA LEU A 40 0.73 1.18 -0.38
C LEU A 40 0.71 -0.02 -1.33
N THR A 41 1.60 -0.06 -2.33
CA THR A 41 1.60 -1.18 -3.28
C THR A 41 2.11 -2.49 -2.67
N LYS A 42 2.80 -2.48 -1.52
CA LYS A 42 3.18 -3.73 -0.82
C LYS A 42 1.97 -4.44 -0.21
N GLU A 43 0.85 -3.74 0.00
CA GLU A 43 -0.39 -4.32 0.50
C GLU A 43 -1.05 -5.23 -0.54
N LEU A 44 -0.95 -6.55 -0.32
CA LEU A 44 -1.53 -7.56 -1.21
C LEU A 44 -3.06 -7.40 -1.37
N SER A 45 -3.72 -6.88 -0.34
CA SER A 45 -5.16 -6.58 -0.33
C SER A 45 -5.56 -5.58 -1.43
N LEU A 46 -4.71 -4.58 -1.72
CA LEU A 46 -5.01 -3.60 -2.77
C LEU A 46 -4.91 -4.21 -4.18
N TRP A 47 -3.90 -5.06 -4.41
CA TRP A 47 -3.74 -5.78 -5.67
C TRP A 47 -4.92 -6.69 -5.97
N THR A 48 -5.33 -7.48 -4.98
CA THR A 48 -6.48 -8.39 -5.13
C THR A 48 -7.78 -7.62 -5.36
N PHE A 49 -7.99 -6.50 -4.66
CA PHE A 49 -9.19 -5.68 -4.86
C PHE A 49 -9.25 -5.04 -6.26
N ILE A 50 -8.15 -4.46 -6.75
CA ILE A 50 -8.17 -3.70 -8.01
C ILE A 50 -8.03 -4.63 -9.22
N TYR A 51 -7.11 -5.59 -9.21
CA TYR A 51 -6.88 -6.47 -10.37
C TYR A 51 -7.80 -7.67 -10.41
N VAL A 52 -8.08 -8.31 -9.26
CA VAL A 52 -8.90 -9.53 -9.25
C VAL A 52 -10.38 -9.16 -9.17
N TYR A 53 -10.80 -8.43 -8.14
CA TYR A 53 -12.21 -8.10 -7.95
C TYR A 53 -12.77 -7.22 -9.08
N ALA A 54 -12.12 -6.11 -9.45
CA ALA A 54 -12.68 -5.22 -10.48
C ALA A 54 -12.82 -5.89 -11.86
N VAL A 55 -11.82 -6.71 -12.25
CA VAL A 55 -11.85 -7.45 -13.52
C VAL A 55 -12.92 -8.54 -13.49
N LEU A 56 -12.99 -9.34 -12.43
CA LEU A 56 -14.03 -10.37 -12.28
C LEU A 56 -15.42 -9.78 -12.26
N PHE A 57 -15.64 -8.72 -11.48
CA PHE A 57 -16.92 -8.02 -11.40
C PHE A 57 -17.34 -7.50 -12.78
N SER A 58 -16.42 -6.86 -13.51
CA SER A 58 -16.64 -6.43 -14.88
C SER A 58 -17.03 -7.57 -15.83
N VAL A 59 -16.46 -8.77 -15.67
CA VAL A 59 -16.86 -9.96 -16.45
C VAL A 59 -18.25 -10.44 -16.06
N VAL A 60 -18.58 -10.48 -14.77
CA VAL A 60 -19.92 -10.84 -14.28
C VAL A 60 -20.98 -9.89 -14.83
N VAL A 61 -20.72 -8.58 -14.84
CA VAL A 61 -21.62 -7.58 -15.42
C VAL A 61 -21.83 -7.81 -16.92
N ASP A 62 -20.74 -8.06 -17.67
CA ASP A 62 -20.82 -8.35 -19.11
C ASP A 62 -21.66 -9.61 -19.41
N VAL A 63 -21.52 -10.67 -18.59
CA VAL A 63 -22.28 -11.93 -18.72
C VAL A 63 -23.74 -11.75 -18.33
N ALA A 64 -24.01 -11.07 -17.21
CA ALA A 64 -25.38 -10.80 -16.75
C ALA A 64 -26.18 -10.00 -17.78
N LEU A 65 -25.52 -9.05 -18.45
CA LEU A 65 -26.13 -8.19 -19.47
C LEU A 65 -26.05 -8.78 -20.89
N TYR A 66 -25.49 -9.97 -21.07
CA TYR A 66 -25.36 -10.60 -22.39
C TYR A 66 -26.72 -10.88 -23.03
N LYS A 67 -27.69 -11.34 -22.23
CA LYS A 67 -29.04 -11.71 -22.69
C LYS A 67 -29.94 -10.52 -23.05
N TRP A 68 -29.52 -9.29 -22.71
CA TRP A 68 -30.36 -8.10 -22.86
C TRP A 68 -30.07 -7.38 -24.17
N LYS A 69 -31.14 -7.01 -24.89
CA LYS A 69 -31.06 -6.27 -26.15
C LYS A 69 -30.31 -4.95 -25.96
N SER A 70 -29.45 -4.61 -26.91
CA SER A 70 -28.66 -3.37 -26.92
C SER A 70 -29.58 -2.16 -27.09
N GLY A 71 -30.02 -1.58 -25.98
CA GLY A 71 -30.83 -0.36 -25.93
C GLY A 71 -30.33 0.62 -24.85
N PRO A 72 -30.94 1.81 -24.74
CA PRO A 72 -30.59 2.80 -23.72
C PRO A 72 -30.71 2.23 -22.30
N PHE A 73 -31.68 1.35 -22.08
CA PHE A 73 -31.90 0.65 -20.81
C PHE A 73 -30.71 -0.20 -20.38
N LYS A 74 -30.05 -0.91 -21.32
CA LYS A 74 -28.85 -1.71 -21.03
C LYS A 74 -27.71 -0.83 -20.53
N ARG A 75 -27.52 0.36 -21.13
CA ARG A 75 -26.47 1.31 -20.71
C ARG A 75 -26.70 1.83 -19.30
N ILE A 76 -27.94 2.23 -18.99
CA ILE A 76 -28.31 2.70 -17.65
C ILE A 76 -28.08 1.59 -16.63
N LEU A 77 -28.51 0.35 -16.92
CA LEU A 77 -28.31 -0.77 -16.02
C LEU A 77 -26.83 -1.10 -15.82
N THR A 78 -26.01 -1.01 -16.86
CA THR A 78 -24.54 -1.15 -16.72
C THR A 78 -24.01 -0.14 -15.71
N VAL A 79 -24.31 1.15 -15.89
CA VAL A 79 -23.83 2.20 -14.98
C VAL A 79 -24.30 1.94 -13.54
N MET A 80 -25.56 1.55 -13.34
CA MET A 80 -26.08 1.19 -12.01
C MET A 80 -25.36 0.00 -11.38
N LEU A 81 -25.10 -1.07 -12.15
CA LEU A 81 -24.34 -2.22 -11.64
C LEU A 81 -22.91 -1.84 -11.26
N TYR A 82 -22.25 -0.98 -12.03
CA TYR A 82 -20.91 -0.50 -11.69
C TYR A 82 -20.92 0.40 -10.45
N MET A 83 -21.91 1.28 -10.27
CA MET A 83 -22.06 2.05 -9.03
C MET A 83 -22.25 1.12 -7.82
N LEU A 84 -23.11 0.11 -7.95
CA LEU A 84 -23.36 -0.85 -6.88
C LEU A 84 -22.12 -1.70 -6.56
N GLY A 85 -21.43 -2.20 -7.58
CA GLY A 85 -20.19 -2.95 -7.42
C GLY A 85 -19.01 -2.14 -6.87
N GLY A 86 -19.01 -0.83 -7.09
CA GLY A 86 -18.05 0.09 -6.48
C GLY A 86 -18.35 0.38 -5.01
N TYR A 87 -19.62 0.37 -4.60
CA TYR A 87 -20.06 0.75 -3.26
C TYR A 87 -20.13 -0.43 -2.28
N VAL A 88 -20.70 -1.55 -2.71
CA VAL A 88 -21.03 -2.71 -1.85
C VAL A 88 -19.83 -3.27 -1.07
N PRO A 89 -18.62 -3.44 -1.65
CA PRO A 89 -17.50 -4.01 -0.90
C PRO A 89 -17.13 -3.19 0.34
N PHE A 90 -17.23 -1.86 0.28
CA PHE A 90 -16.87 -0.99 1.40
C PHE A 90 -17.87 -1.09 2.56
N VAL A 91 -19.15 -1.32 2.26
CA VAL A 91 -20.16 -1.58 3.29
C VAL A 91 -19.91 -2.90 4.02
N VAL A 92 -19.48 -3.93 3.26
CA VAL A 92 -19.18 -5.25 3.84
C VAL A 92 -17.90 -5.22 4.67
N TRP A 93 -16.90 -4.44 4.26
CA TRP A 93 -15.63 -4.35 4.98
C TRP A 93 -15.72 -3.51 6.25
N PHE A 94 -16.56 -2.47 6.26
CA PHE A 94 -16.69 -1.52 7.38
C PHE A 94 -18.10 -1.49 8.02
N PRO A 95 -18.67 -2.63 8.46
CA PRO A 95 -20.07 -2.73 8.86
C PRO A 95 -20.45 -1.84 10.07
N ASN A 96 -19.49 -1.57 10.96
CA ASN A 96 -19.71 -0.75 12.16
C ASN A 96 -19.25 0.71 12.03
N GLN A 97 -18.68 1.11 10.88
CA GLN A 97 -18.15 2.46 10.66
C GLN A 97 -18.90 3.13 9.51
N TRP A 98 -20.12 3.60 9.81
CA TRP A 98 -21.04 4.16 8.82
C TRP A 98 -20.43 5.33 8.03
N MET A 99 -19.68 6.23 8.69
CA MET A 99 -19.07 7.39 8.05
C MET A 99 -17.95 6.99 7.08
N LEU A 100 -17.10 6.05 7.49
CA LEU A 100 -16.02 5.54 6.64
C LEU A 100 -16.55 4.74 5.46
N SER A 101 -17.60 3.92 5.67
CA SER A 101 -18.31 3.22 4.59
C SER A 101 -18.86 4.18 3.54
N LEU A 102 -19.47 5.30 3.95
CA LEU A 102 -20.02 6.29 3.02
C LEU A 102 -18.91 6.95 2.19
N ILE A 103 -17.85 7.42 2.85
CA ILE A 103 -16.74 8.09 2.17
C ILE A 103 -16.05 7.10 1.21
N ALA A 104 -15.61 5.94 1.71
CA ALA A 104 -14.94 4.93 0.90
C ALA A 104 -15.83 4.41 -0.24
N GLY A 105 -17.14 4.25 0.00
CA GLY A 105 -18.10 3.89 -1.02
C GLY A 105 -18.21 4.91 -2.15
N MET A 106 -18.16 6.21 -1.84
CA MET A 106 -18.14 7.26 -2.88
C MET A 106 -16.87 7.22 -3.72
N TYR A 107 -15.70 7.01 -3.10
CA TYR A 107 -14.45 6.77 -3.82
C TYR A 107 -14.53 5.51 -4.69
N GLY A 108 -15.14 4.45 -4.17
CA GLY A 108 -15.40 3.20 -4.89
C GLY A 108 -16.26 3.38 -6.13
N ILE A 109 -17.35 4.15 -6.02
CA ILE A 109 -18.20 4.52 -7.16
C ILE A 109 -17.39 5.30 -8.20
N ALA A 110 -16.63 6.31 -7.77
CA ALA A 110 -15.79 7.12 -8.68
C ALA A 110 -14.78 6.24 -9.43
N CYS A 111 -14.08 5.34 -8.73
CA CYS A 111 -13.14 4.39 -9.33
C CYS A 111 -13.82 3.43 -10.31
N SER A 112 -15.00 2.91 -9.96
CA SER A 112 -15.76 1.97 -10.79
C SER A 112 -16.25 2.63 -12.09
N LEU A 113 -16.72 3.88 -12.02
CA LEU A 113 -17.13 4.65 -13.19
C LEU A 113 -15.93 5.03 -14.07
N ALA A 114 -14.81 5.43 -13.46
CA ALA A 114 -13.57 5.69 -14.17
C ALA A 114 -13.06 4.43 -14.87
N PHE A 115 -13.14 3.26 -14.22
CA PHE A 115 -12.81 1.98 -14.82
C PHE A 115 -13.68 1.68 -16.04
N LEU A 116 -15.00 1.87 -15.94
CA LEU A 116 -15.93 1.68 -17.05
C LEU A 116 -15.60 2.59 -18.24
N ALA A 117 -15.31 3.87 -17.96
CA ALA A 117 -14.90 4.84 -18.96
C ALA A 117 -13.58 4.43 -19.64
N ALA A 118 -12.58 4.00 -18.86
CA ALA A 118 -11.30 3.53 -19.36
C ALA A 118 -11.45 2.30 -20.26
N VAL A 119 -12.26 1.30 -19.87
CA VAL A 119 -12.55 0.12 -20.71
C VAL A 119 -13.18 0.53 -22.04
N TYR A 120 -14.14 1.45 -22.04
CA TYR A 120 -14.81 1.89 -23.26
C TYR A 120 -13.84 2.60 -24.21
N PHE A 121 -12.98 3.47 -23.67
CA PHE A 121 -11.96 4.18 -24.44
C PHE A 121 -10.91 3.21 -25.03
N LEU A 122 -10.37 2.31 -24.19
CA LEU A 122 -9.29 1.39 -24.57
C LEU A 122 -9.73 0.31 -25.57
N ARG A 123 -11.01 -0.08 -25.59
CA ARG A 123 -11.52 -1.05 -26.58
C ARG A 123 -11.40 -0.54 -28.03
N ARG A 124 -11.38 0.78 -28.25
CA ARG A 124 -11.26 1.39 -29.59
C ARG A 124 -9.81 1.43 -30.10
N CYS A 125 -8.83 1.29 -29.22
CA CYS A 125 -7.42 1.51 -29.52
C CYS A 125 -6.62 0.21 -29.70
N TRP A 126 -7.23 -0.87 -30.20
CA TRP A 126 -6.50 -2.10 -30.49
C TRP A 126 -5.44 -1.86 -31.60
N PRO A 127 -4.18 -2.30 -31.44
CA PRO A 127 -3.60 -3.14 -30.37
C PRO A 127 -2.87 -2.38 -29.24
N TYR A 128 -2.86 -1.05 -29.25
CA TYR A 128 -2.14 -0.23 -28.26
C TYR A 128 -2.56 -0.50 -26.81
N ASN A 129 -3.79 -0.96 -26.59
CA ASN A 129 -4.27 -1.31 -25.25
C ASN A 129 -3.59 -2.54 -24.64
N ALA A 130 -3.13 -3.51 -25.44
CA ALA A 130 -2.40 -4.67 -24.95
C ALA A 130 -1.00 -4.26 -24.48
N VAL A 131 -0.34 -3.38 -25.24
CA VAL A 131 0.95 -2.78 -24.85
C VAL A 131 0.78 -1.95 -23.57
N ALA A 132 -0.27 -1.12 -23.51
CA ALA A 132 -0.58 -0.32 -22.32
C ALA A 132 -0.82 -1.19 -21.08
N ALA A 133 -1.54 -2.32 -21.22
CA ALA A 133 -1.78 -3.24 -20.11
C ALA A 133 -0.48 -3.79 -19.51
N ILE A 134 0.44 -4.23 -20.38
CA ILE A 134 1.76 -4.74 -19.96
C ILE A 134 2.59 -3.63 -19.31
N LEU A 135 2.63 -2.45 -19.93
CA LEU A 135 3.39 -1.31 -19.41
C LEU A 135 2.88 -0.87 -18.04
N LEU A 136 1.56 -0.69 -17.87
CA LEU A 136 0.97 -0.27 -16.61
C LEU A 136 1.17 -1.30 -15.50
N LEU A 137 1.04 -2.59 -15.82
CA LEU A 137 1.31 -3.65 -14.86
C LEU A 137 2.79 -3.66 -14.46
N SER A 138 3.70 -3.55 -15.43
CA SER A 138 5.14 -3.50 -15.16
C SER A 138 5.53 -2.28 -14.33
N ALA A 139 4.92 -1.12 -14.58
CA ALA A 139 5.13 0.09 -13.79
C ALA A 139 4.63 -0.07 -12.35
N ALA A 140 3.45 -0.66 -12.15
CA ALA A 140 2.92 -0.96 -10.82
C ALA A 140 3.82 -1.93 -10.04
N ILE A 141 4.32 -2.99 -10.69
CA ILE A 141 5.27 -3.94 -10.09
C ILE A 141 6.60 -3.24 -9.77
N TYR A 142 7.11 -2.41 -10.68
CA TYR A 142 8.34 -1.65 -10.46
C TYR A 142 8.23 -0.76 -9.22
N VAL A 143 7.12 -0.03 -9.06
CA VAL A 143 6.87 0.79 -7.86
C VAL A 143 6.77 -0.07 -6.60
N SER A 144 6.26 -1.29 -6.69
CA SER A 144 6.06 -2.17 -5.52
C SER A 144 7.34 -2.85 -5.03
N VAL A 145 8.25 -3.21 -5.95
CA VAL A 145 9.45 -3.99 -5.62
C VAL A 145 10.63 -3.10 -5.26
N ASN A 146 10.69 -1.87 -5.79
CA ASN A 146 11.80 -0.98 -5.51
C ASN A 146 11.64 -0.26 -4.17
N ASP A 147 12.74 -0.16 -3.44
CA ASP A 147 12.85 0.72 -2.28
C ASP A 147 13.14 2.15 -2.77
N PHE A 148 12.25 3.07 -2.43
CA PHE A 148 12.38 4.50 -2.75
C PHE A 148 12.80 5.32 -1.53
N THR A 149 13.38 4.68 -0.51
CA THR A 149 13.98 5.36 0.62
C THR A 149 15.06 6.34 0.15
N VAL A 150 14.91 7.61 0.52
CA VAL A 150 15.87 8.67 0.23
C VAL A 150 16.35 9.26 1.55
N ALA A 151 17.65 9.15 1.78
CA ALA A 151 18.35 9.82 2.88
C ALA A 151 19.45 10.72 2.32
N ARG A 152 19.52 11.97 2.76
CA ARG A 152 20.57 12.95 2.36
C ARG A 152 21.32 13.47 3.57
N GLN A 153 22.64 13.59 3.41
CA GLN A 153 23.59 13.93 4.46
C GLN A 153 23.43 13.06 5.71
N TRP A 154 23.20 11.78 5.49
CA TRP A 154 23.00 10.81 6.56
C TRP A 154 24.34 10.51 7.25
N THR A 155 24.46 10.89 8.51
CA THR A 155 25.63 10.60 9.35
C THR A 155 25.17 9.75 10.52
N GLU A 156 25.73 8.54 10.66
CA GLU A 156 25.36 7.60 11.71
C GLU A 156 26.54 7.25 12.61
N THR A 157 26.25 7.12 13.90
CA THR A 157 27.19 6.63 14.92
C THR A 157 26.51 5.50 15.66
N ARG A 158 27.12 4.31 15.62
CA ARG A 158 26.64 3.11 16.30
C ARG A 158 27.62 2.70 17.40
N THR A 159 27.08 2.39 18.56
CA THR A 159 27.81 1.79 19.69
C THR A 159 27.18 0.44 20.06
N ALA A 160 27.57 -0.14 21.20
CA ALA A 160 27.04 -1.44 21.65
C ALA A 160 25.56 -1.35 22.07
N ASP A 161 25.14 -0.22 22.61
CA ASP A 161 23.85 0.01 23.27
C ASP A 161 23.10 1.25 22.73
N SER A 162 23.64 1.93 21.72
CA SER A 162 22.98 3.07 21.09
C SER A 162 23.28 3.25 19.61
N TYR A 163 22.35 3.91 18.93
CA TYR A 163 22.45 4.31 17.54
C TYR A 163 21.96 5.75 17.40
N ARG A 164 22.80 6.62 16.86
CA ARG A 164 22.44 8.01 16.55
C ARG A 164 22.59 8.25 15.07
N ALA A 165 21.60 8.91 14.47
CA ALA A 165 21.70 9.39 13.10
C ALA A 165 21.26 10.85 12.99
N GLU A 166 21.95 11.59 12.13
CA GLU A 166 21.65 12.97 11.74
C GLU A 166 21.49 13.02 10.22
N PHE A 167 20.51 13.78 9.74
CA PHE A 167 20.15 13.84 8.33
C PHE A 167 19.50 15.17 7.96
N ASP A 168 19.79 15.65 6.75
CA ASP A 168 19.18 16.86 6.20
C ASP A 168 17.85 16.59 5.51
N TYR A 169 17.64 15.34 5.05
CA TYR A 169 16.39 14.88 4.46
C TYR A 169 16.29 13.36 4.61
N PHE A 170 15.16 12.87 5.12
CA PHE A 170 14.84 11.45 5.23
C PHE A 170 13.37 11.21 4.86
N ASN A 171 13.16 10.43 3.81
CA ASN A 171 11.84 9.97 3.37
C ASN A 171 11.97 8.49 3.01
N GLY A 172 11.50 7.60 3.89
CA GLY A 172 11.84 6.19 3.79
C GLY A 172 11.80 5.42 5.10
N ASP A 173 12.30 4.18 5.05
CA ASP A 173 12.53 3.34 6.24
C ASP A 173 14.03 3.05 6.39
N LYS A 174 14.50 2.96 7.64
CA LYS A 174 15.84 2.48 7.96
C LYS A 174 15.75 1.47 9.08
N GLU A 175 16.34 0.31 8.86
CA GLU A 175 16.35 -0.79 9.83
C GLU A 175 17.63 -0.78 10.67
N ILE A 176 17.49 -0.86 12.00
CA ILE A 176 18.58 -1.07 12.94
C ILE A 176 18.45 -2.49 13.51
N PRO A 177 19.23 -3.47 13.00
CA PRO A 177 19.14 -4.85 13.46
C PRO A 177 19.88 -5.05 14.79
N ILE A 178 19.25 -5.77 15.71
CA ILE A 178 19.77 -6.18 17.02
C ILE A 178 19.58 -7.70 17.13
N HIS A 179 20.66 -8.43 17.41
CA HIS A 179 20.62 -9.87 17.58
C HIS A 179 20.33 -10.21 19.03
N LEU A 180 19.40 -11.14 19.27
CA LEU A 180 18.99 -11.59 20.59
C LEU A 180 18.99 -13.12 20.64
N ASP A 181 19.46 -13.66 21.76
CA ASP A 181 19.37 -15.08 22.07
C ASP A 181 18.01 -15.45 22.69
N SER A 182 17.68 -16.73 22.68
CA SER A 182 16.41 -17.23 23.26
C SER A 182 16.27 -16.83 24.72
N GLY A 183 15.11 -16.25 25.06
CA GLY A 183 14.78 -15.82 26.42
C GLY A 183 15.11 -14.35 26.69
N GLN A 184 15.96 -13.72 25.88
CA GLN A 184 16.38 -12.34 26.09
C GLN A 184 15.26 -11.33 25.81
N THR A 185 15.31 -10.23 26.54
CA THR A 185 14.41 -9.08 26.42
C THR A 185 15.19 -7.88 25.92
N LEU A 186 14.75 -7.32 24.79
CA LEU A 186 15.20 -6.04 24.27
C LEU A 186 14.30 -4.94 24.83
N SER A 187 14.88 -4.02 25.60
CA SER A 187 14.22 -2.78 26.01
C SER A 187 14.86 -1.62 25.24
N TYR A 188 14.08 -0.87 24.47
CA TYR A 188 14.59 0.27 23.71
C TYR A 188 13.77 1.54 23.89
N ARG A 189 14.42 2.69 23.69
CA ARG A 189 13.82 4.02 23.65
C ARG A 189 14.37 4.77 22.46
N ILE A 190 13.52 5.60 21.84
CA ILE A 190 13.92 6.48 20.75
C ILE A 190 13.59 7.93 21.09
N GLU A 191 14.52 8.83 20.77
CA GLU A 191 14.36 10.27 20.89
C GLU A 191 14.52 10.92 19.52
N TRP A 192 13.45 11.56 19.04
CA TRP A 192 13.43 12.29 17.77
C TRP A 192 13.68 13.78 17.98
N GLN A 193 14.53 14.35 17.13
CA GLN A 193 14.86 15.78 17.10
C GLN A 193 14.61 16.32 15.69
N VAL A 194 13.35 16.31 15.25
CA VAL A 194 12.93 16.78 13.93
C VAL A 194 12.68 18.29 13.95
N THR A 195 13.18 18.99 12.93
CA THR A 195 13.25 20.47 12.90
C THR A 195 12.37 21.13 11.84
N ASN A 196 11.91 20.38 10.83
CA ASN A 196 11.19 20.92 9.67
C ASN A 196 9.69 20.56 9.62
N GLY A 197 9.14 19.98 10.69
CA GLY A 197 7.74 19.55 10.72
C GLY A 197 7.40 18.33 9.86
N GLY A 198 8.39 17.66 9.28
CA GLY A 198 8.20 16.38 8.58
C GLY A 198 7.75 15.27 9.52
N GLY A 199 7.08 14.26 8.96
CA GLY A 199 6.58 13.10 9.71
C GLY A 199 7.71 12.15 10.10
N TYR A 200 7.54 11.45 11.23
CA TYR A 200 8.48 10.43 11.66
C TYR A 200 7.72 9.34 12.45
N GLY A 201 8.29 8.14 12.45
CA GLY A 201 7.69 6.99 13.09
C GLY A 201 8.72 5.95 13.49
N THR A 202 8.30 5.04 14.35
CA THR A 202 9.13 3.91 14.77
C THR A 202 8.23 2.71 15.00
N HIS A 203 8.64 1.57 14.47
CA HIS A 203 8.01 0.30 14.77
C HIS A 203 9.07 -0.78 14.92
N LEU A 204 8.67 -1.89 15.51
CA LEU A 204 9.53 -3.04 15.69
C LEU A 204 9.12 -4.10 14.67
N ASP A 205 10.05 -4.52 13.83
CA ASP A 205 9.89 -5.69 12.97
C ASP A 205 10.61 -6.87 13.64
N ALA A 206 9.82 -7.78 14.19
CA ALA A 206 10.28 -8.90 14.99
C ALA A 206 9.37 -10.11 14.83
N GLU A 207 9.99 -11.29 14.74
CA GLU A 207 9.29 -12.58 14.68
C GLU A 207 9.55 -13.40 15.95
N GLY A 208 8.55 -14.17 16.38
CA GLY A 208 8.72 -15.20 17.41
C GLY A 208 8.92 -14.67 18.84
N GLY A 209 8.36 -13.50 19.16
CA GLY A 209 8.41 -12.91 20.49
C GLY A 209 7.13 -12.18 20.89
N SER A 210 7.14 -11.59 22.08
CA SER A 210 6.00 -10.85 22.62
C SER A 210 6.42 -9.56 23.29
N TYR A 211 5.56 -8.54 23.17
CA TYR A 211 5.72 -7.32 23.95
C TYR A 211 5.51 -7.64 25.42
N THR A 212 6.50 -7.27 26.24
CA THR A 212 6.41 -7.41 27.68
C THR A 212 6.19 -6.04 28.31
N LYS A 213 5.48 -6.02 29.43
CA LYS A 213 5.29 -4.78 30.19
C LYS A 213 6.46 -4.66 31.14
N ASP A 214 7.53 -3.99 30.71
CA ASP A 214 8.66 -3.74 31.59
C ASP A 214 8.36 -2.54 32.48
N ILE A 215 8.38 -2.77 33.80
CA ILE A 215 8.06 -1.79 34.86
C ILE A 215 9.35 -1.26 35.49
N SER A 216 10.48 -1.38 34.77
CA SER A 216 11.77 -0.89 35.26
C SER A 216 11.93 0.60 34.92
N ASP A 217 11.91 1.42 35.98
CA ASP A 217 12.33 2.83 36.02
C ASP A 217 11.61 3.83 35.10
N GLY A 218 10.35 4.11 35.41
CA GLY A 218 9.74 5.47 35.30
C GLY A 218 9.74 6.18 33.94
N GLY A 219 10.14 5.54 32.84
CA GLY A 219 10.27 6.12 31.51
C GLY A 219 9.69 5.25 30.40
N ASP A 220 9.45 5.86 29.23
CA ASP A 220 8.89 5.24 28.01
C ASP A 220 9.89 4.28 27.33
N TRP A 221 10.18 3.15 27.98
CA TRP A 221 10.91 2.03 27.36
C TRP A 221 9.92 1.03 26.76
N ILE A 222 10.20 0.58 25.54
CA ILE A 222 9.44 -0.48 24.87
C ILE A 222 10.22 -1.77 25.01
N ALA A 223 9.62 -2.78 25.65
CA ALA A 223 10.24 -4.06 25.89
C ALA A 223 9.65 -5.18 25.02
N TYR A 224 10.53 -5.97 24.42
CA TYR A 224 10.19 -7.09 23.55
C TYR A 224 11.04 -8.30 23.90
N ARG A 225 10.39 -9.41 24.27
CA ARG A 225 11.07 -10.65 24.62
C ARG A 225 11.03 -11.63 23.45
N VAL A 226 12.18 -12.18 23.09
CA VAL A 226 12.28 -13.23 22.07
C VAL A 226 12.22 -14.62 22.72
N GLU A 227 11.41 -15.51 22.16
CA GLU A 227 11.31 -16.89 22.63
C GLU A 227 12.33 -17.80 21.92
N ILE A 228 12.74 -17.42 20.71
CA ILE A 228 13.67 -18.15 19.84
C ILE A 228 14.77 -17.16 19.41
N PRO A 229 16.04 -17.58 19.25
CA PRO A 229 17.09 -16.67 18.82
C PRO A 229 16.72 -16.02 17.49
N SER A 230 16.69 -14.69 17.45
CA SER A 230 16.22 -13.93 16.29
C SER A 230 16.89 -12.55 16.18
N THR A 231 16.85 -11.99 14.98
CA THR A 231 17.30 -10.63 14.72
C THR A 231 16.09 -9.71 14.72
N VAL A 232 15.92 -8.98 15.80
CA VAL A 232 14.90 -7.94 15.94
C VAL A 232 15.37 -6.67 15.23
N ARG A 233 14.49 -6.04 14.46
CA ARG A 233 14.82 -4.81 13.70
C ARG A 233 13.99 -3.66 14.23
N ILE A 234 14.67 -2.67 14.81
CA ILE A 234 14.01 -1.38 15.09
C ILE A 234 13.96 -0.62 13.77
N VAL A 235 12.76 -0.39 13.25
CA VAL A 235 12.57 0.30 11.97
C VAL A 235 12.15 1.73 12.26
N VAL A 236 12.97 2.68 11.79
CA VAL A 236 12.65 4.10 11.84
C VAL A 236 12.14 4.56 10.48
N SER A 237 11.07 5.34 10.48
CA SER A 237 10.41 5.85 9.27
C SER A 237 10.45 7.37 9.26
N GLY A 238 10.71 7.96 8.11
CA GLY A 238 10.66 9.40 7.89
C GLY A 238 9.74 9.76 6.72
N ASP A 239 9.06 10.90 6.84
CA ASP A 239 8.26 11.51 5.78
C ASP A 239 8.72 12.97 5.60
N GLU A 240 9.62 13.16 4.64
CA GLU A 240 10.31 14.42 4.37
C GLU A 240 10.96 15.05 5.62
N ALA A 241 11.44 14.21 6.55
CA ALA A 241 11.96 14.64 7.84
C ALA A 241 13.37 15.24 7.71
N LYS A 242 13.67 16.24 8.54
CA LYS A 242 15.01 16.80 8.76
C LYS A 242 15.32 16.84 10.24
N GLY A 243 16.49 16.34 10.63
CA GLY A 243 16.95 16.42 12.01
C GLY A 243 17.80 15.22 12.41
N ALA A 244 17.55 14.72 13.61
CA ALA A 244 18.29 13.60 14.17
C ALA A 244 17.37 12.67 14.95
N PHE A 245 17.83 11.44 15.17
CA PHE A 245 17.28 10.58 16.21
C PHE A 245 18.38 9.83 16.94
N THR A 246 18.08 9.47 18.18
CA THR A 246 18.93 8.59 19.00
C THR A 246 18.08 7.44 19.52
N ILE A 247 18.54 6.22 19.29
CA ILE A 247 18.00 4.99 19.85
C ILE A 247 18.96 4.51 20.92
N GLN A 248 18.44 4.18 22.08
CA GLN A 248 19.16 3.49 23.14
C GLN A 248 18.47 2.17 23.41
N TRP A 249 19.23 1.10 23.64
CA TRP A 249 18.69 -0.20 23.96
C TRP A 249 19.50 -0.91 25.03
N GLN A 250 18.82 -1.83 25.73
CA GLN A 250 19.38 -2.71 26.73
C GLN A 250 18.88 -4.13 26.46
N ILE A 251 19.74 -5.11 26.72
CA ILE A 251 19.43 -6.53 26.56
C ILE A 251 19.55 -7.18 27.94
N THR A 252 18.48 -7.82 28.39
CA THR A 252 18.41 -8.57 29.65
C THR A 252 18.00 -10.02 29.39
N ASP A 253 18.36 -10.94 30.29
CA ASP A 253 18.02 -12.36 30.21
C ASP A 253 16.69 -12.70 30.92
#